data_AF-W0RL47-F1
#
_entry.id   AF-W0RL47-F1
#
_cell.length_a   1.000
_cell.length_b   1.000
_cell.length_c   1.000
_cell.angle_alpha   90.00
_cell.angle_beta   90.00
_cell.angle_gamma   90.00
#
_symmetry.space_group_name_H-M   'P 1'
#
loop_
_entity.id
_entity.type
_entity.pdbx_description
1 polymer ?
#
loop_
_entity_poly.entity_id
_entity_poly.type
_entity_poly.pdbx_seq_one_letter_code
_entity_poly.pdbx_strand_id
1 'polypeptide(L)'
;MGTTSTGQPAAEPAAAKLTVRCTFCQTWNRVDARRAADRPKCGNCAKPILLDRPLPLDDETFTRTVEASGVPVLVDFYADWCGPCKVMAPHVDELASRYQGRALVAKLNTDRAPVTAERFQIRGIPTTIVFKDGRSVAQLTGAVRLPELESLLARAGVATGAAP
;
A
#
# COMPACT_ATOMS: atom_id res chain seq x y z
N MET A 1 -41.10 -12.93 30.97
CA MET A 1 -40.42 -11.65 31.21
C MET A 1 -39.03 -11.79 30.62
N GLY A 2 -38.82 -11.20 29.44
CA GLY A 2 -37.68 -11.46 28.57
C GLY A 2 -36.39 -10.85 29.11
N THR A 3 -35.33 -11.65 29.09
CA THR A 3 -33.96 -11.19 29.30
C THR A 3 -33.49 -10.52 28.02
N THR A 4 -33.34 -9.19 28.06
CA THR A 4 -32.71 -8.41 27.01
C THR A 4 -31.23 -8.79 26.93
N SER A 5 -30.90 -9.58 25.91
CA SER A 5 -29.52 -9.78 25.46
C SER A 5 -28.96 -8.45 24.98
N THR A 6 -28.01 -7.90 25.73
CA THR A 6 -27.22 -6.74 25.30
C THR A 6 -26.38 -7.18 24.11
N GLY A 7 -26.80 -6.77 22.92
CA GLY A 7 -26.03 -6.95 21.70
C GLY A 7 -24.65 -6.34 21.87
N GLN A 8 -23.64 -7.19 21.86
CA GLN A 8 -22.24 -6.80 21.78
C GLN A 8 -22.07 -5.98 20.50
N PRO A 9 -21.48 -4.78 20.52
CA PRO A 9 -21.24 -4.03 19.30
C PRO A 9 -20.40 -4.91 18.37
N ALA A 10 -20.88 -5.08 17.15
CA ALA A 10 -20.14 -5.75 16.09
C ALA A 10 -18.72 -5.18 16.06
N ALA A 11 -17.71 -6.06 16.11
CA ALA A 11 -16.32 -5.66 16.11
C ALA A 11 -16.07 -4.62 15.02
N GLU A 12 -15.67 -3.42 15.44
CA GLU A 12 -15.27 -2.34 14.55
C GLU A 12 -14.21 -2.90 13.59
N PRO A 13 -14.34 -2.70 12.26
CA PRO A 13 -13.38 -3.27 11.31
C PRO A 13 -11.97 -2.81 11.70
N ALA A 14 -11.03 -3.75 11.69
CA ALA A 14 -9.62 -3.53 12.06
C ALA A 14 -9.14 -2.18 11.53
N ALA A 15 -8.65 -1.33 12.44
CA ALA A 15 -8.49 0.09 12.20
C ALA A 15 -7.64 0.34 10.94
N ALA A 16 -8.22 0.96 9.92
CA ALA A 16 -7.62 1.30 8.63
C ALA A 16 -6.58 2.45 8.76
N LYS A 17 -5.69 2.35 9.76
CA LYS A 17 -4.68 3.34 10.11
C LYS A 17 -3.44 3.14 9.25
N LEU A 18 -2.93 4.23 8.71
CA LEU A 18 -1.67 4.29 7.97
C LEU A 18 -0.68 5.14 8.76
N THR A 19 0.59 4.74 8.75
CA THR A 19 1.70 5.60 9.18
C THR A 19 2.59 5.86 7.98
N VAL A 20 2.58 7.08 7.45
CA VAL A 20 3.27 7.43 6.21
C VAL A 20 4.21 8.61 6.41
N ARG A 21 5.35 8.59 5.74
CA ARG A 21 6.31 9.69 5.72
C ARG A 21 5.89 10.71 4.67
N CYS A 22 5.80 11.98 5.06
CA CYS A 22 5.47 13.05 4.13
C CYS A 22 6.58 13.20 3.09
N THR A 23 6.25 13.08 1.80
CA THR A 23 7.22 13.20 0.70
C THR A 23 7.85 14.59 0.56
N PHE A 24 7.31 15.60 1.24
CA PHE A 24 7.78 16.98 1.15
C PHE A 24 8.66 17.43 2.31
N CYS A 25 8.38 16.99 3.53
CA CYS A 25 9.09 17.43 4.75
C CYS A 25 9.54 16.28 5.65
N GLN A 26 9.34 15.03 5.20
CA GLN A 26 9.77 13.82 5.90
C GLN A 26 9.12 13.56 7.26
N THR A 27 8.14 14.38 7.67
CA THR A 27 7.38 14.19 8.91
C THR A 27 6.50 12.94 8.82
N TRP A 28 6.49 12.15 9.89
CA TRP A 28 5.57 11.01 10.04
C TRP A 28 4.15 11.48 10.32
N ASN A 29 3.19 10.96 9.56
CA ASN A 29 1.78 11.27 9.73
C ASN A 29 1.00 9.98 9.94
N ARG A 30 0.03 10.04 10.86
CA ARG A 30 -0.99 9.01 11.01
C ARG A 30 -2.20 9.44 10.19
N VAL A 31 -2.67 8.56 9.30
CA VAL A 31 -3.79 8.84 8.41
C VAL A 31 -4.83 7.74 8.54
N ASP A 32 -6.10 8.11 8.52
CA ASP A 32 -7.20 7.15 8.38
C ASP A 32 -7.41 6.89 6.88
N ALA A 33 -7.12 5.67 6.43
CA ALA A 33 -7.24 5.28 5.02
C ALA A 33 -8.68 5.46 4.52
N ARG A 34 -9.70 5.28 5.38
CA ARG A 34 -11.11 5.48 5.01
C ARG A 34 -11.40 6.91 4.55
N ARG A 35 -10.57 7.87 4.97
CA ARG A 35 -10.65 9.29 4.62
C ARG A 35 -9.55 9.73 3.66
N ALA A 36 -8.94 8.80 2.93
CA ALA A 36 -7.89 9.14 1.98
C ALA A 36 -8.40 10.11 0.90
N ALA A 37 -9.67 10.00 0.48
CA ALA A 37 -10.29 10.89 -0.51
C ALA A 37 -10.40 12.36 -0.04
N ASP A 38 -10.43 12.61 1.28
CA ASP A 38 -10.48 13.96 1.87
C ASP A 38 -9.16 14.73 1.71
N ARG A 39 -8.15 14.13 1.05
CA ARG A 39 -6.80 14.69 0.83
C ARG A 39 -6.16 15.17 2.13
N PRO A 40 -5.90 14.25 3.07
CA PRO A 40 -5.32 14.59 4.37
C PRO A 40 -4.01 15.36 4.20
N LYS A 41 -3.80 16.36 5.05
CA LYS A 41 -2.61 17.22 5.03
C LYS A 41 -1.58 16.75 6.05
N CYS A 42 -0.32 17.00 5.76
CA CYS A 42 0.75 16.81 6.73
C CYS A 42 0.58 17.76 7.91
N GLY A 43 0.67 17.24 9.14
CA GLY A 43 0.55 18.04 10.36
C GLY A 43 1.68 19.05 10.60
N ASN A 44 2.78 18.95 9.85
CA ASN A 44 3.92 19.88 9.94
C ASN A 44 3.92 20.91 8.80
N CYS A 45 4.00 20.48 7.54
CA CYS A 45 4.13 21.40 6.41
C CYS A 45 2.82 21.72 5.67
N ALA A 46 1.67 21.20 6.13
CA ALA A 46 0.34 21.37 5.55
C ALA A 46 0.15 20.91 4.08
N LYS A 47 1.19 20.39 3.42
CA LYS A 47 1.10 19.80 2.08
C LYS A 47 0.29 18.50 2.12
N PRO A 48 -0.39 18.13 1.01
CA PRO A 48 -1.20 16.92 0.96
C PRO A 48 -0.34 15.65 1.14
N ILE A 49 -0.88 14.66 1.84
CA ILE A 49 -0.36 13.30 1.83
C ILE A 49 -0.90 12.61 0.57
N LEU A 50 0.00 12.20 -0.32
CA LEU A 50 -0.33 11.68 -1.64
C LEU A 50 -0.61 10.18 -1.57
N LEU A 51 -1.85 9.81 -1.25
CA LEU A 51 -2.32 8.41 -1.17
C LEU A 51 -3.02 7.92 -2.46
N ASP A 52 -3.09 8.75 -3.48
CA ASP A 52 -3.70 8.52 -4.80
C ASP A 52 -2.70 7.99 -5.83
N ARG A 53 -1.46 7.71 -5.41
CA ARG A 53 -0.33 7.30 -6.25
C ARG A 53 0.65 6.44 -5.45
N PRO A 54 1.56 5.69 -6.11
CA PRO A 54 2.48 4.80 -5.42
C PRO A 54 3.41 5.59 -4.50
N LEU A 55 3.31 5.33 -3.21
CA LEU A 55 4.17 5.95 -2.21
C LEU A 55 5.60 5.42 -2.36
N PRO A 56 6.63 6.28 -2.51
CA PRO A 56 8.00 5.82 -2.54
C PRO A 56 8.40 5.33 -1.14
N LEU A 57 9.00 4.14 -1.11
CA LEU A 57 9.60 3.53 0.07
C LEU A 57 11.10 3.39 -0.12
N ASP A 58 11.79 3.33 1.02
CA ASP A 58 13.21 3.05 1.19
C ASP A 58 13.38 2.11 2.39
N ASP A 59 14.63 1.76 2.70
CA ASP A 59 14.97 0.88 3.83
C ASP A 59 14.49 1.43 5.19
N GLU A 60 14.43 2.75 5.37
CA GLU A 60 13.98 3.36 6.63
C GLU A 60 12.46 3.34 6.78
N THR A 61 11.74 3.49 5.66
CA THR A 61 10.31 3.74 5.67
C THR A 61 9.47 2.50 5.48
N PHE A 62 10.03 1.44 4.89
CA PHE A 62 9.31 0.22 4.55
C PHE A 62 8.60 -0.37 5.77
N THR A 63 9.34 -0.76 6.81
CA THR A 63 8.80 -1.48 7.97
C THR A 63 7.65 -0.71 8.62
N ARG A 64 7.85 0.59 8.88
CA ARG A 64 6.85 1.41 9.57
C ARG A 64 5.60 1.68 8.73
N THR A 65 5.75 1.74 7.41
CA THR A 65 4.63 2.02 6.51
C THR A 65 3.86 0.75 6.16
N VAL A 66 4.58 -0.32 5.86
CA VAL A 66 4.02 -1.58 5.33
C VAL A 66 3.56 -2.48 6.46
N GLU A 67 4.42 -2.76 7.45
CA GLU A 67 4.10 -3.77 8.48
C GLU A 67 3.08 -3.27 9.50
N ALA A 68 3.05 -1.96 9.75
CA ALA A 68 2.07 -1.34 10.65
C ALA A 68 0.81 -0.82 9.92
N SER A 69 0.64 -1.17 8.64
CA SER A 69 -0.53 -0.76 7.87
C SER A 69 -1.78 -1.51 8.33
N GLY A 70 -2.85 -0.75 8.60
CA GLY A 70 -4.17 -1.28 8.88
C GLY A 70 -4.97 -1.68 7.64
N VAL A 71 -4.41 -1.52 6.44
CA VAL A 71 -4.98 -1.99 5.17
C VAL A 71 -3.94 -2.78 4.37
N PRO A 72 -4.33 -3.64 3.43
CA PRO A 72 -3.37 -4.33 2.56
C PRO A 72 -2.47 -3.34 1.81
N VAL A 73 -1.18 -3.70 1.66
CA VAL A 73 -0.19 -2.87 0.98
C VAL A 73 0.38 -3.65 -0.20
N LEU A 74 0.29 -3.08 -1.40
CA LEU A 74 1.00 -3.60 -2.58
C LEU A 74 2.28 -2.79 -2.76
N VAL A 75 3.42 -3.48 -2.90
CA VAL A 75 4.72 -2.86 -3.16
C VAL A 75 5.26 -3.37 -4.49
N ASP A 76 5.50 -2.44 -5.42
CA ASP A 76 6.25 -2.67 -6.65
C ASP A 76 7.76 -2.47 -6.42
N PHE A 77 8.53 -3.55 -6.48
CA PHE A 77 9.98 -3.55 -6.42
C PHE A 77 10.54 -3.35 -7.82
N TYR A 78 11.23 -2.23 -8.06
CA TYR A 78 11.65 -1.79 -9.38
C TYR A 78 13.06 -1.18 -9.39
N ALA A 79 13.54 -0.76 -10.56
CA ALA A 79 14.71 0.10 -10.71
C ALA A 79 14.53 1.11 -11.87
N ASP A 80 15.24 2.23 -11.83
CA ASP A 80 15.06 3.35 -12.80
C ASP A 80 15.50 2.96 -14.23
N TRP A 81 16.41 2.00 -14.37
CA TRP A 81 16.92 1.49 -15.65
C TRP A 81 16.09 0.35 -16.22
N CYS A 82 15.17 -0.23 -15.44
CA CYS A 82 14.40 -1.42 -15.81
C CYS A 82 13.29 -1.07 -16.83
N GLY A 83 13.45 -1.54 -18.08
CA GLY A 83 12.47 -1.36 -19.15
C GLY A 83 11.07 -1.90 -18.81
N PRO A 84 10.93 -3.19 -18.44
CA PRO A 84 9.63 -3.76 -18.06
C PRO A 84 8.95 -3.04 -16.88
N CYS A 85 9.74 -2.53 -15.92
CA CYS A 85 9.21 -1.75 -14.80
C CYS A 85 8.55 -0.45 -15.29
N LYS A 86 9.13 0.23 -16.28
CA LYS A 86 8.55 1.44 -16.88
C LYS A 86 7.22 1.16 -17.59
N VAL A 87 7.08 -0.01 -18.21
CA VAL A 87 5.82 -0.45 -18.83
C VAL A 87 4.75 -0.73 -17.77
N MET A 88 5.13 -1.31 -16.63
CA MET A 88 4.19 -1.63 -15.54
C MET A 88 3.78 -0.40 -14.72
N ALA A 89 4.65 0.60 -14.58
CA ALA A 89 4.44 1.80 -13.77
C ALA A 89 3.06 2.49 -13.93
N PRO A 90 2.54 2.77 -15.15
CA PRO A 90 1.22 3.38 -15.30
C PRO A 90 0.08 2.51 -14.75
N HIS A 91 0.21 1.18 -14.77
CA HIS A 91 -0.78 0.29 -14.17
C HIS A 91 -0.71 0.33 -12.63
N VAL A 92 0.48 0.49 -12.06
CA VAL A 92 0.66 0.66 -10.60
C VAL A 92 0.10 2.02 -10.16
N ASP A 93 0.31 3.08 -10.94
CA ASP A 93 -0.29 4.40 -10.70
C ASP A 93 -1.82 4.36 -10.75
N GLU A 94 -2.38 3.70 -11.76
CA GLU A 94 -3.82 3.52 -11.91
C GLU A 94 -4.42 2.71 -10.76
N LEU A 95 -3.74 1.65 -10.32
CA LEU A 95 -4.16 0.85 -9.16
C LEU A 95 -4.19 1.70 -7.89
N ALA A 96 -3.17 2.53 -7.65
CA ALA A 96 -3.09 3.39 -6.47
C ALA A 96 -4.29 4.35 -6.39
N SER A 97 -4.64 4.96 -7.53
CA SER A 97 -5.79 5.85 -7.63
C SER A 97 -7.12 5.11 -7.39
N ARG A 98 -7.34 3.97 -8.06
CA ARG A 98 -8.58 3.18 -7.96
C ARG A 98 -8.84 2.58 -6.59
N TYR A 99 -7.78 2.19 -5.87
CA TYR A 99 -7.87 1.49 -4.58
C TYR A 99 -7.55 2.39 -3.39
N GLN A 100 -7.45 3.71 -3.59
CA GLN A 100 -7.23 4.68 -2.54
C GLN A 100 -8.17 4.45 -1.35
N GLY A 101 -7.59 4.27 -0.17
CA GLY A 101 -8.30 4.01 1.09
C GLY A 101 -8.74 2.56 1.34
N ARG A 102 -8.79 1.72 0.30
CA ARG A 102 -9.03 0.26 0.41
C ARG A 102 -7.73 -0.53 0.50
N ALA A 103 -6.68 -0.04 -0.16
CA ALA A 103 -5.32 -0.54 -0.08
C ALA A 103 -4.34 0.64 -0.15
N LEU A 104 -3.12 0.42 0.32
CA LEU A 104 -2.00 1.32 0.05
C LEU A 104 -1.19 0.72 -1.11
N VAL A 105 -0.87 1.54 -2.11
CA VAL A 105 0.06 1.17 -3.18
C VAL A 105 1.36 1.93 -2.98
N ALA A 106 2.47 1.22 -3.06
CA ALA A 106 3.80 1.74 -2.84
C ALA A 106 4.77 1.19 -3.88
N LYS A 107 5.93 1.83 -3.98
CA LYS A 107 7.03 1.39 -4.84
C LYS A 107 8.35 1.52 -4.12
N LEU A 108 9.28 0.61 -4.38
CA LEU A 108 10.60 0.56 -3.77
C LEU A 108 11.65 0.32 -4.84
N ASN A 109 12.59 1.26 -4.96
CA ASN A 109 13.71 1.12 -5.90
C ASN A 109 14.79 0.22 -5.26
N THR A 110 15.06 -0.93 -5.86
CA THR A 110 15.99 -1.93 -5.30
C THR A 110 17.44 -1.46 -5.25
N ASP A 111 17.85 -0.53 -6.11
CA ASP A 111 19.20 0.05 -6.08
C ASP A 111 19.38 0.99 -4.88
N ARG A 112 18.28 1.58 -4.38
CA ARG A 112 18.29 2.55 -3.27
C ARG A 112 17.88 1.95 -1.93
N ALA A 113 17.29 0.76 -1.95
CA ALA A 113 16.84 0.03 -0.76
C ALA A 113 17.28 -1.44 -0.82
N PRO A 114 18.61 -1.70 -0.87
CA PRO A 114 19.15 -3.04 -1.04
C PRO A 114 18.87 -3.96 0.16
N VAL A 115 18.79 -3.41 1.38
CA VAL A 115 18.53 -4.21 2.59
C VAL A 115 17.13 -4.82 2.54
N THR A 116 16.14 -4.01 2.16
CA THR A 116 14.76 -4.48 2.00
C THR A 116 14.62 -5.43 0.81
N ALA A 117 15.28 -5.14 -0.31
CA ALA A 117 15.29 -6.02 -1.47
C ALA A 117 15.89 -7.40 -1.14
N GLU A 118 16.99 -7.44 -0.40
CA GLU A 118 17.61 -8.69 0.08
C GLU A 118 16.70 -9.43 1.06
N ARG A 119 16.08 -8.72 2.03
CA ARG A 119 15.15 -9.30 3.00
C ARG A 119 14.00 -10.07 2.33
N PHE A 120 13.47 -9.55 1.23
CA PHE A 120 12.40 -10.20 0.46
C PHE A 120 12.91 -11.05 -0.71
N GLN A 121 14.22 -11.28 -0.79
CA GLN A 121 14.86 -12.13 -1.80
C GLN A 121 14.46 -11.73 -3.23
N ILE A 122 14.47 -10.42 -3.51
CA ILE A 122 14.13 -9.89 -4.84
C ILE A 122 15.27 -10.23 -5.81
N ARG A 123 15.05 -11.27 -6.63
CA ARG A 123 16.03 -11.76 -7.63
C ARG A 123 15.75 -11.29 -9.06
N GLY A 124 14.62 -10.63 -9.28
CA GLY A 124 14.21 -10.11 -10.57
C GLY A 124 13.21 -8.97 -10.40
N ILE A 125 13.23 -8.03 -11.32
CA ILE A 125 12.34 -6.86 -11.32
C ILE A 125 11.62 -6.71 -12.67
N PRO A 126 10.38 -6.19 -12.68
CA PRO A 126 9.62 -5.82 -11.50
C PRO A 126 9.16 -7.06 -10.70
N THR A 127 9.08 -6.92 -9.38
CA THR A 127 8.43 -7.89 -8.51
C THR A 127 7.40 -7.16 -7.68
N THR A 128 6.17 -7.66 -7.67
CA THR A 128 5.09 -7.12 -6.84
C THR A 128 4.85 -8.05 -5.66
N ILE A 129 4.78 -7.50 -4.45
CA ILE A 129 4.40 -8.23 -3.23
C ILE A 129 3.23 -7.52 -2.57
N VAL A 130 2.23 -8.29 -2.13
CA VAL A 130 1.11 -7.80 -1.32
C VAL A 130 1.29 -8.24 0.12
N PHE A 131 1.19 -7.28 1.02
CA PHE A 131 1.30 -7.44 2.46
C PHE A 131 -0.06 -7.24 3.13
N LYS A 132 -0.34 -8.07 4.13
CA LYS A 132 -1.49 -7.94 5.02
C LYS A 132 -1.10 -8.37 6.43
N ASP A 133 -1.43 -7.55 7.42
CA ASP A 133 -1.08 -7.79 8.84
C ASP A 133 0.43 -8.09 9.02
N GLY A 134 1.28 -7.29 8.35
CA GLY A 134 2.74 -7.42 8.38
C GLY A 134 3.32 -8.62 7.64
N ARG A 135 2.51 -9.42 6.94
CA ARG A 135 2.97 -10.64 6.24
C ARG A 135 2.74 -10.55 4.74
N SER A 136 3.67 -11.08 3.95
CA SER A 136 3.47 -11.27 2.51
C SER A 136 2.41 -12.35 2.26
N VAL A 137 1.34 -12.01 1.54
CA VAL A 137 0.22 -12.92 1.23
C VAL A 137 0.11 -13.26 -0.25
N ALA A 138 0.75 -12.46 -1.12
CA ALA A 138 0.87 -12.75 -2.53
C ALA A 138 2.15 -12.12 -3.10
N GLN A 139 2.75 -12.77 -4.08
CA GLN A 139 3.92 -12.28 -4.79
C GLN A 139 3.86 -12.70 -6.25
N LEU A 140 4.35 -11.84 -7.14
CA LEU A 140 4.49 -12.09 -8.56
C LEU A 140 5.73 -11.37 -9.09
N THR A 141 6.55 -12.08 -9.85
CA THR A 141 7.72 -11.52 -10.54
C THR A 141 7.44 -11.45 -12.04
N GLY A 142 7.81 -10.32 -12.65
CA GLY A 142 7.54 -10.01 -14.05
C GLY A 142 6.54 -8.86 -14.20
N ALA A 143 6.64 -8.15 -15.32
CA ALA A 143 5.71 -7.07 -15.65
C ALA A 143 4.33 -7.65 -15.99
N VAL A 144 3.29 -7.06 -15.42
CA VAL A 144 1.89 -7.45 -15.66
C VAL A 144 1.00 -6.21 -15.85
N ARG A 145 -0.26 -6.42 -16.22
CA ARG A 145 -1.22 -5.33 -16.39
C ARG A 145 -2.07 -5.17 -15.13
N LEU A 146 -2.93 -4.16 -15.15
CA LEU A 146 -3.82 -3.84 -14.05
C LEU A 146 -4.65 -5.04 -13.52
N PRO A 147 -5.30 -5.88 -14.36
CA PRO A 147 -6.14 -6.97 -13.84
C PRO A 147 -5.35 -7.99 -13.02
N GLU A 148 -4.10 -8.26 -13.37
CA GLU A 148 -3.24 -9.14 -12.58
C GLU A 148 -2.84 -8.51 -11.25
N LEU A 149 -2.56 -7.20 -11.21
CA LEU A 149 -2.31 -6.46 -9.96
C LEU A 149 -3.55 -6.46 -9.05
N GLU A 150 -4.75 -6.25 -9.61
CA GLU A 150 -6.02 -6.33 -8.88
C GLU A 150 -6.23 -7.75 -8.30
N SER A 151 -5.88 -8.78 -9.07
CA SER A 151 -5.94 -10.17 -8.60
C SER A 151 -5.00 -10.44 -7.42
N LEU A 152 -3.84 -9.77 -7.34
CA LEU A 152 -2.97 -9.87 -6.18
C LEU A 152 -3.59 -9.21 -4.94
N LEU A 153 -4.22 -8.04 -5.07
CA LEU A 153 -4.95 -7.40 -3.98
C LEU A 153 -6.15 -8.24 -3.51
N ALA A 154 -6.83 -8.90 -4.43
CA ALA A 154 -7.94 -9.80 -4.12
C ALA A 154 -7.52 -10.94 -3.17
N ARG A 155 -6.29 -11.46 -3.31
CA ARG A 155 -5.74 -12.49 -2.40
C ARG A 155 -5.55 -11.98 -0.97
N ALA A 156 -5.45 -10.66 -0.78
CA ALA A 156 -5.46 -10.03 0.54
C ALA A 156 -6.88 -9.73 1.06
N GLY A 157 -7.94 -10.12 0.33
CA GLY A 157 -9.33 -9.85 0.70
C GLY A 157 -9.79 -8.43 0.39
N VAL A 158 -9.08 -7.70 -0.48
CA VAL A 158 -9.55 -6.42 -1.01
C VAL A 158 -10.62 -6.72 -2.07
N ALA A 159 -11.83 -6.19 -1.90
CA ALA A 159 -12.89 -6.36 -2.88
C ALA A 159 -12.49 -5.73 -4.23
N THR A 160 -12.44 -6.57 -5.27
CA THR A 160 -12.20 -6.14 -6.65
C THR A 160 -13.49 -5.60 -7.24
N GLY A 161 -13.43 -4.39 -7.78
CA GLY A 161 -14.57 -3.70 -8.36
C GLY A 161 -14.26 -2.23 -8.49
N ALA A 162 -14.84 -1.60 -9.53
CA ALA A 162 -14.73 -0.17 -9.75
C ALA A 162 -15.08 0.57 -8.44
N ALA A 163 -14.31 1.62 -8.12
CA ALA A 163 -14.73 2.56 -7.09
C ALA A 163 -16.15 3.04 -7.42
N PRO A 164 -17.03 3.24 -6.42
CA PRO A 164 -18.35 3.80 -6.65
C PRO A 164 -18.29 5.17 -7.34
#